data_AF-A0A7D7QUI1-F1
#
_entry.id   AF-A0A7D7QUI1-F1
#
_cell.length_a   1.000
_cell.length_b   1.000
_cell.length_c   1.000
_cell.angle_alpha   90.00
_cell.angle_beta   90.00
_cell.angle_gamma   90.00
#
_symmetry.space_group_name_H-M   'P 1'
#
loop_
_entity.id
_entity.type
_entity.pdbx_description
1 polymer ?
#
loop_
_entity_poly.entity_id
_entity_poly.type
_entity_poly.pdbx_seq_one_letter_code
_entity_poly.pdbx_strand_id
1 'polypeptide(L)'
;MAKKTAKFSADSFGTTENKPQSPFYFGKENYRWMFIGLGLTILGFLLMMGADANTVDGKFDPNSWNEDIFSFRRIRLAPFLVVAGFAVQVYAILKRNR
;
A
#
# COMPACT_ATOMS: atom_id res chain seq x y z
N MET A 1 -36.47 20.61 -53.91
CA MET A 1 -35.34 20.33 -52.99
C MET A 1 -35.79 19.30 -51.97
N ALA A 2 -35.30 18.06 -52.07
CA ALA A 2 -35.73 16.96 -51.20
C ALA A 2 -35.00 17.02 -49.85
N LYS A 3 -35.76 17.01 -48.75
CA LYS A 3 -35.24 17.04 -47.38
C LYS A 3 -34.66 15.66 -47.06
N LYS A 4 -33.33 15.54 -47.03
CA LYS A 4 -32.61 14.29 -46.75
C LYS A 4 -32.83 13.90 -45.29
N THR A 5 -33.69 12.92 -45.04
CA THR A 5 -33.94 12.35 -43.71
C THR A 5 -32.81 11.40 -43.34
N ALA A 6 -31.77 11.92 -42.71
CA ALA A 6 -30.70 11.13 -42.12
C ALA A 6 -30.95 10.95 -40.61
N LYS A 7 -31.89 10.08 -40.22
CA LYS A 7 -32.05 9.67 -38.81
C LYS A 7 -32.62 8.26 -38.68
N PHE A 8 -31.96 7.28 -39.28
CA PHE A 8 -31.97 5.88 -38.84
C PHE A 8 -31.01 5.08 -39.76
N SER A 9 -29.74 4.95 -39.41
CA SER A 9 -28.88 3.97 -40.10
C SER A 9 -28.83 2.70 -39.25
N ALA A 10 -29.06 1.55 -39.91
CA ALA A 10 -29.05 0.24 -39.29
C ALA A 10 -27.68 -0.15 -38.71
N ASP A 11 -26.62 0.60 -39.06
CA ASP A 11 -25.26 0.41 -38.53
C ASP A 11 -25.14 0.69 -37.02
N SER A 12 -26.15 1.36 -36.43
CA SER A 12 -26.24 1.61 -34.99
C SER A 12 -27.00 0.52 -34.22
N PHE A 13 -27.62 -0.44 -34.91
CA PHE A 13 -28.33 -1.56 -34.29
C PHE A 13 -27.43 -2.81 -34.27
N GLY A 14 -26.96 -3.18 -33.08
CA GLY A 14 -26.18 -4.40 -32.86
C GLY A 14 -24.78 -4.21 -32.27
N THR A 15 -24.29 -2.97 -32.17
CA THR A 15 -23.10 -2.66 -31.39
C THR A 15 -23.45 -2.54 -29.91
N THR A 16 -23.64 -3.69 -29.26
CA THR A 16 -23.47 -3.74 -27.80
C THR A 16 -21.98 -3.51 -27.53
N GLU A 17 -21.57 -2.27 -27.24
CA GLU A 17 -20.35 -2.05 -26.46
C GLU A 17 -20.57 -2.68 -25.08
N ASN A 18 -20.44 -4.00 -24.99
CA ASN A 18 -20.10 -4.66 -23.74
C ASN A 18 -18.63 -4.36 -23.51
N LYS A 19 -18.32 -3.14 -23.06
CA LYS A 19 -17.10 -2.94 -22.29
C LYS A 19 -17.26 -3.87 -21.08
N PRO A 20 -16.43 -4.89 -20.88
CA PRO A 20 -16.36 -5.50 -19.57
C PRO A 20 -15.89 -4.38 -18.65
N GLN A 21 -16.82 -3.75 -17.93
CA GLN A 21 -16.50 -3.05 -16.71
C GLN A 21 -16.01 -4.15 -15.78
N SER A 22 -14.74 -4.49 -15.90
CA SER A 22 -14.02 -5.08 -14.79
C SER A 22 -14.29 -4.12 -13.62
N PRO A 23 -15.02 -4.55 -12.59
CA PRO A 23 -15.17 -3.72 -11.42
C PRO A 23 -13.77 -3.70 -10.82
N PHE A 24 -13.01 -2.65 -11.14
CA PHE A 24 -11.68 -2.46 -10.58
C PHE A 24 -11.88 -2.42 -9.07
N TYR A 25 -11.42 -3.48 -8.40
CA TYR A 25 -11.84 -3.77 -7.02
C TYR A 25 -11.41 -2.67 -6.03
N PHE A 26 -10.34 -1.95 -6.38
CA PHE A 26 -9.77 -0.86 -5.60
C PHE A 26 -9.89 0.46 -6.34
N GLY A 27 -10.49 1.49 -5.76
CA GLY A 27 -10.46 2.81 -6.37
C GLY A 27 -9.20 3.59 -6.03
N LYS A 28 -9.07 4.79 -6.61
CA LYS A 28 -7.94 5.70 -6.38
C LYS A 28 -7.70 5.99 -4.89
N GLU A 29 -8.77 6.02 -4.09
CA GLU A 29 -8.65 6.26 -2.67
C GLU A 29 -8.03 5.07 -1.93
N ASN A 30 -8.42 3.84 -2.26
CA ASN A 30 -7.81 2.62 -1.73
C ASN A 30 -6.29 2.63 -1.95
N TYR A 31 -5.84 2.93 -3.18
CA TYR A 31 -4.41 3.00 -3.48
C TYR A 31 -3.69 4.05 -2.64
N ARG A 32 -4.28 5.22 -2.40
CA ARG A 32 -3.69 6.22 -1.48
C ARG A 32 -3.50 5.64 -0.09
N TRP A 33 -4.50 4.96 0.46
CA TRP A 33 -4.40 4.31 1.77
C TRP A 33 -3.37 3.17 1.78
N MET A 34 -3.27 2.40 0.69
CA MET A 34 -2.26 1.35 0.55
C MET A 34 -0.83 1.90 0.55
N PHE A 35 -0.58 3.03 -0.14
CA PHE A 35 0.73 3.69 -0.12
C PHE A 35 1.08 4.23 1.27
N ILE A 36 0.10 4.76 2.00
CA ILE A 36 0.29 5.21 3.39
C ILE A 36 0.65 4.02 4.28
N GLY A 37 -0.10 2.92 4.19
CA GLY A 37 0.16 1.70 4.95
C GLY A 37 1.55 1.12 4.66
N LEU A 38 1.93 1.08 3.38
CA LEU A 38 3.27 0.63 2.95
C LEU A 38 4.36 1.55 3.50
N GLY A 39 4.16 2.87 3.44
CA GLY A 39 5.09 3.85 4.00
C GLY A 39 5.31 3.67 5.50
N LEU A 40 4.24 3.42 6.26
CA LEU A 40 4.32 3.13 7.70
C LEU A 40 5.09 1.83 7.98
N THR A 41 4.84 0.77 7.22
CA THR A 41 5.55 -0.50 7.36
C THR A 41 7.04 -0.34 7.06
N ILE A 42 7.40 0.33 5.95
CA ILE A 42 8.79 0.60 5.60
C ILE A 42 9.46 1.44 6.69
N LEU A 43 8.81 2.52 7.14
CA LEU A 43 9.34 3.37 8.22
C LEU A 43 9.55 2.57 9.51
N GLY A 44 8.62 1.69 9.86
CA GLY A 44 8.75 0.79 11.00
C GLY A 44 9.99 -0.09 10.89
N PHE A 45 10.21 -0.74 9.75
CA PHE A 45 11.42 -1.55 9.53
C PHE A 45 12.71 -0.72 9.52
N LEU A 46 12.70 0.47 8.93
CA LEU A 46 13.85 1.39 8.96
C LEU A 46 14.21 1.78 10.40
N LEU A 47 13.22 1.99 11.27
CA LEU A 47 13.45 2.30 12.68
C LEU A 47 13.98 1.11 13.49
N MET A 48 13.85 -0.13 13.00
CA MET A 48 14.45 -1.32 13.62
C MET A 48 15.93 -1.49 13.28
N MET A 49 16.39 -0.85 12.19
CA MET A 49 17.79 -0.91 11.76
C MET A 49 18.71 -0.42 12.88
N GLY A 50 19.87 -1.07 13.00
CA GLY A 50 20.87 -0.76 14.00
C GLY A 50 21.83 -1.92 14.19
N ALA A 51 22.84 -1.72 15.04
CA ALA A 51 23.80 -2.74 15.40
C ALA A 51 23.11 -3.96 16.04
N ASP A 52 23.72 -5.13 15.84
CA ASP A 52 23.33 -6.37 16.50
C ASP A 52 23.86 -6.41 17.94
N ALA A 53 23.59 -7.52 18.63
CA ALA A 53 23.95 -7.70 20.03
C ALA A 53 25.46 -7.77 20.29
N ASN A 54 26.30 -8.08 19.30
CA ASN A 54 27.74 -8.29 19.46
C ASN A 54 28.57 -7.24 18.70
N THR A 55 27.93 -6.16 18.24
CA THR A 55 28.58 -5.07 17.53
C THR A 55 28.54 -3.82 18.42
N VAL A 56 29.69 -3.47 18.98
CA VAL A 56 29.88 -2.27 19.82
C VAL A 56 30.74 -1.29 19.04
N ASP A 57 30.32 -0.02 18.98
CA ASP A 57 31.02 1.04 18.22
C ASP A 57 31.31 0.68 16.75
N GLY A 58 30.44 -0.12 16.11
CA GLY A 58 30.59 -0.56 14.73
C GLY A 58 31.61 -1.68 14.50
N LYS A 59 32.19 -2.23 15.58
CA LYS A 59 33.10 -3.38 15.53
C LYS A 59 32.44 -4.62 16.11
N PHE A 60 32.52 -5.72 15.38
CA PHE A 60 32.03 -7.01 15.83
C PHE A 60 33.02 -7.67 16.81
N ASP A 61 32.53 -8.08 17.98
CA ASP A 61 33.25 -8.89 18.98
C ASP A 61 32.27 -9.89 19.65
N PRO A 62 32.45 -11.22 19.46
CA PRO A 62 31.57 -12.25 20.03
C PRO A 62 31.44 -12.24 21.55
N ASN A 63 32.38 -11.64 22.26
CA ASN A 63 32.37 -11.58 23.73
C ASN A 63 31.81 -10.24 24.26
N SER A 64 31.39 -9.36 23.36
CA SER A 64 30.82 -8.05 23.68
C SER A 64 29.30 -8.06 23.62
N TRP A 65 28.65 -7.21 24.40
CA TRP A 65 27.19 -7.05 24.41
C TRP A 65 26.79 -5.60 24.17
N ASN A 66 25.90 -5.37 23.20
CA ASN A 66 25.34 -4.07 22.88
C ASN A 66 23.91 -3.93 23.45
N GLU A 67 23.72 -3.00 24.39
CA GLU A 67 22.42 -2.72 25.01
C GLU A 67 21.44 -1.96 24.10
N ASP A 68 21.89 -1.31 23.02
CA ASP A 68 21.06 -0.52 22.10
C ASP A 68 20.00 -1.37 21.36
N ILE A 69 20.18 -2.70 21.36
CA ILE A 69 19.17 -3.64 20.88
C ILE A 69 17.87 -3.52 21.68
N PHE A 70 17.95 -3.11 22.97
CA PHE A 70 16.80 -2.90 23.84
C PHE A 70 16.24 -1.48 23.83
N SER A 71 16.72 -0.64 22.93
CA SER A 71 16.19 0.72 22.79
C SER A 71 14.67 0.70 22.61
N PHE A 72 13.98 1.58 23.34
CA PHE A 72 12.52 1.72 23.28
C PHE A 72 12.01 1.89 21.83
N ARG A 73 12.80 2.60 21.02
CA ARG A 73 12.51 2.83 19.60
C ARG A 73 12.42 1.53 18.80
N ARG A 74 13.41 0.63 18.94
CA ARG A 74 13.51 -0.61 18.14
C ARG A 74 12.55 -1.68 18.64
N ILE A 75 12.32 -1.77 19.95
CA ILE A 75 11.50 -2.85 20.54
C ILE A 75 10.01 -2.52 20.61
N ARG A 76 9.65 -1.25 20.83
CA ARG A 76 8.23 -0.88 21.04
C ARG A 76 7.68 -0.03 19.90
N LEU A 77 8.33 1.08 19.61
CA LEU A 77 7.82 2.04 18.63
C LEU A 77 7.84 1.47 17.20
N ALA A 78 8.95 0.85 16.80
CA ALA A 78 9.13 0.33 15.46
C ALA A 78 8.18 -0.84 15.13
N PRO A 79 8.01 -1.89 15.97
CA PRO A 79 7.05 -2.95 15.71
C PRO A 79 5.62 -2.45 15.73
N PHE A 80 5.30 -1.49 16.62
CA PHE A 80 3.99 -0.86 16.64
C PHE A 80 3.66 -0.17 15.31
N LEU A 81 4.62 0.55 14.72
CA LEU A 81 4.44 1.18 13.40
C LEU A 81 4.22 0.16 12.28
N VAL A 82 4.93 -0.97 12.32
CA VAL A 82 4.72 -2.07 11.35
C VAL A 82 3.30 -2.63 11.48
N VAL A 83 2.84 -2.91 12.70
CA VAL A 83 1.47 -3.40 12.97
C VAL A 83 0.43 -2.38 12.54
N ALA A 84 0.63 -1.09 12.83
CA ALA A 84 -0.23 -0.02 12.38
C ALA A 84 -0.28 0.08 10.84
N GLY A 85 0.87 -0.08 10.18
CA GLY A 85 0.95 -0.14 8.71
C GLY A 85 0.13 -1.29 8.14
N PHE A 86 0.21 -2.48 8.72
CA PHE A 86 -0.63 -3.61 8.32
C PHE A 86 -2.12 -3.37 8.60
N ALA A 87 -2.48 -2.76 9.73
CA ALA A 87 -3.88 -2.39 10.01
C ALA A 87 -4.42 -1.40 8.96
N VAL A 88 -3.59 -0.43 8.54
CA VAL A 88 -3.94 0.50 7.45
C VAL A 88 -4.09 -0.25 6.13
N GLN A 89 -3.25 -1.25 5.82
CA GLN A 89 -3.41 -2.07 4.61
C GLN A 89 -4.73 -2.86 4.61
N VAL A 90 -5.06 -3.49 5.74
CA VAL A 90 -6.34 -4.19 5.90
C VAL A 90 -7.51 -3.23 5.67
N TYR A 91 -7.46 -2.05 6.29
CA TYR A 91 -8.47 -1.01 6.07
C TYR A 91 -8.52 -0.56 4.60
N ALA A 92 -7.38 -0.33 3.95
CA ALA A 92 -7.30 0.10 2.57
C ALA A 92 -7.92 -0.92 1.60
N ILE A 93 -7.75 -2.21 1.88
CA ILE A 93 -8.31 -3.30 1.08
C ILE A 93 -9.83 -3.41 1.29
N LEU A 94 -10.28 -3.36 2.55
CA LEU A 94 -11.69 -3.52 2.91
C LEU A 94 -12.54 -2.27 2.60
N LYS A 95 -11.91 -1.11 2.44
CA LYS A 95 -12.60 0.14 2.16
C LYS A 95 -13.36 0.03 0.83
N ARG A 96 -14.69 -0.01 0.90
CA ARG A 96 -15.52 -0.02 -0.31
C ARG A 96 -15.46 1.34 -0.98
N ASN A 97 -14.99 1.35 -2.22
CA ASN A 97 -14.97 2.54 -3.05
C ASN A 97 -16.42 2.85 -3.46
N ARG A 98 -16.93 4.02 -3.06
CA ARG A 98 -18.26 4.51 -3.51
C ARG A 98 -18.16 5.11 -4.90
#